data_AF-A0A2V7RJL0-F1
#
_entry.id   AF-A0A2V7RJL0-F1
#
_cell.length_a   1.000
_cell.length_b   1.000
_cell.length_c   1.000
_cell.angle_alpha   90.00
_cell.angle_beta   90.00
_cell.angle_gamma   90.00
#
_symmetry.space_group_name_H-M   'P 1'
#
loop_
_entity.id
_entity.type
_entity.pdbx_description
1 polymer ?
#
loop_
_entity_poly.entity_id
_entity_poly.type
_entity_poly.pdbx_seq_one_letter_code
_entity_poly.pdbx_strand_id
1 'polypeptide(L)'
;MTSRRDFLGILAALSALRRRRHGAPPGIEVRPTALYAQPDGRKNLVRVTVSGLDAPAARAQVIGRHGELVGTAGLLRLGEGLTLQGEVWVPLSEPTSYRIDLEVGKDRVARQTVRLVPPRRWTLYWLSSNHTDIGYTDLQERCLEIHRANLDAAVKRLATHPDYRWTAECALQVISYVENRSPDDGEALLKAIRDAKVGWSALFANLLTGLLDHETAARMVFPAARLAKDRGLTYAVAQLTDVPGQTLTFPTILAASGVKYLATGPNPERALPLLPRALADENHLASAEWTAYPQLYWWEGPDGSRVLHWRNHRYGDASRFGFDVGAEEMGRRLSDWLIGNPVFQSPEWPYDIALLYGASLWDNAPADERMVANLEAYGRRYLFPRIVPGRAEDFFREVERRWGATLPVRRGDTGLYWEDGAASTAPELAWFRRAQLAARAAGVLALWDDRVEPDDDGKAARIAARAAERRAMWRDLLLFGEHTWGA
;
A
#
# COMPACT_ATOMS: atom_id res chain seq x y z
N MET A 1 -15.25 -41.92 58.07
CA MET A 1 -14.86 -42.46 56.75
C MET A 1 -13.96 -43.65 57.00
N THR A 2 -14.46 -44.88 56.90
CA THR A 2 -13.80 -46.06 57.47
C THR A 2 -13.92 -47.31 56.56
N SER A 3 -13.64 -47.17 55.26
CA SER A 3 -13.24 -48.33 54.45
C SER A 3 -12.49 -47.93 53.16
N ARG A 4 -11.52 -48.75 52.77
CA ARG A 4 -10.73 -48.62 51.51
C ARG A 4 -11.62 -48.76 50.25
N ARG A 5 -12.79 -49.38 50.39
CA ARG A 5 -13.79 -49.53 49.32
C ARG A 5 -14.57 -48.23 49.07
N ASP A 6 -14.84 -47.44 50.11
CA ASP A 6 -15.51 -46.13 49.95
C ASP A 6 -14.59 -45.12 49.27
N PHE A 7 -13.28 -45.16 49.57
CA PHE A 7 -12.28 -44.31 48.91
C PHE A 7 -12.09 -44.65 47.43
N LEU A 8 -12.07 -45.95 47.07
CA LEU A 8 -12.04 -46.39 45.67
C LEU A 8 -13.36 -46.13 44.94
N GLY A 9 -14.50 -46.23 45.63
CA GLY A 9 -15.82 -45.85 45.11
C GLY A 9 -15.91 -44.35 44.82
N ILE A 10 -15.35 -43.51 45.69
CA ILE A 10 -15.25 -42.06 45.49
C ILE A 10 -14.26 -41.72 44.36
N LEU A 11 -13.14 -42.43 44.22
CA LEU A 11 -12.21 -42.23 43.10
C LEU A 11 -12.78 -42.70 41.75
N ALA A 12 -13.56 -43.79 41.73
CA ALA A 12 -14.29 -44.25 40.56
C ALA A 12 -15.45 -43.30 40.20
N ALA A 13 -16.15 -42.77 41.21
CA ALA A 13 -17.16 -41.73 41.02
C ALA A 13 -16.54 -40.40 40.56
N LEU A 14 -15.38 -39.98 41.08
CA LEU A 14 -14.65 -38.78 40.67
C LEU A 14 -14.07 -38.91 39.26
N SER A 15 -13.63 -40.09 38.84
CA SER A 15 -13.20 -40.36 37.45
C SER A 15 -14.37 -40.48 36.49
N ALA A 16 -15.54 -40.96 36.94
CA ALA A 16 -16.80 -40.90 36.18
C ALA A 16 -17.40 -39.47 36.12
N LEU A 17 -17.22 -38.66 37.18
CA LEU A 17 -17.60 -37.24 37.25
C LEU A 17 -16.67 -36.36 36.42
N ARG A 18 -15.37 -36.68 36.32
CA ARG A 18 -14.43 -36.05 35.37
C ARG A 18 -14.75 -36.41 33.91
N ARG A 19 -15.31 -37.61 33.66
CA ARG A 19 -15.78 -38.03 32.33
C ARG A 19 -17.13 -37.45 31.92
N ARG A 20 -17.82 -36.71 32.80
CA ARG A 20 -19.10 -36.04 32.52
C ARG A 20 -19.04 -34.55 32.82
N ARG A 21 -18.11 -33.84 32.18
CA ARG A 21 -18.44 -32.51 31.65
C ARG A 21 -18.61 -32.66 30.15
N HIS A 22 -19.79 -33.12 29.72
CA HIS A 22 -20.26 -32.76 28.38
C HIS A 22 -20.56 -31.26 28.42
N GLY A 23 -19.51 -30.45 28.35
CA GLY A 23 -19.62 -29.15 27.72
C GLY A 23 -20.11 -29.35 26.28
N ALA A 24 -20.62 -28.29 25.68
CA ALA A 24 -21.00 -28.31 24.27
C ALA A 24 -19.89 -28.98 23.42
N PRO A 25 -20.24 -29.77 22.39
CA PRO A 25 -19.25 -30.36 21.50
C PRO A 25 -18.31 -29.25 20.97
N PRO A 26 -17.01 -29.53 20.82
CA PRO A 26 -16.06 -28.51 20.39
C PRO A 26 -16.50 -27.95 19.03
N GLY A 27 -16.47 -26.63 18.89
CA GLY A 27 -16.84 -25.95 17.65
C GLY A 27 -15.71 -26.09 16.65
N ILE A 28 -15.96 -26.74 15.50
CA ILE A 28 -14.97 -26.83 14.41
C ILE A 28 -15.34 -25.82 13.34
N GLU A 29 -14.44 -24.88 13.10
CA GLU A 29 -14.51 -23.93 12.01
C GLU A 29 -13.38 -24.19 11.01
N VAL A 30 -13.72 -24.23 9.73
CA VAL A 30 -12.76 -24.49 8.65
C VAL A 30 -12.92 -23.42 7.58
N ARG A 31 -11.88 -22.62 7.39
CA ARG A 31 -11.88 -21.49 6.47
C ARG A 31 -10.74 -21.59 5.45
N PRO A 32 -11.03 -21.50 4.14
CA PRO A 32 -10.01 -21.31 3.12
C PRO A 32 -9.19 -20.04 3.38
N THR A 33 -7.90 -20.07 3.04
CA THR A 33 -7.01 -18.89 3.04
C THR A 33 -6.85 -18.38 1.60
N ALA A 34 -6.31 -17.18 1.40
CA ALA A 34 -6.01 -16.70 0.04
C ALA A 34 -4.83 -17.43 -0.62
N LEU A 35 -4.19 -18.37 0.11
CA LEU A 35 -2.96 -19.02 -0.29
C LEU A 35 -3.22 -20.27 -1.12
N TYR A 36 -2.61 -20.31 -2.29
CA TYR A 36 -2.58 -21.48 -3.17
C TYR A 36 -1.15 -21.92 -3.40
N ALA A 37 -0.91 -23.23 -3.38
CA ALA A 37 0.43 -23.79 -3.52
C ALA A 37 0.91 -23.81 -4.98
N GLN A 38 2.22 -23.69 -5.18
CA GLN A 38 2.88 -24.06 -6.44
C GLN A 38 2.77 -25.58 -6.70
N PRO A 39 2.94 -26.06 -7.95
CA PRO A 39 3.11 -25.27 -9.19
C PRO A 39 1.79 -24.88 -9.88
N ASP A 40 0.68 -25.55 -9.58
CA ASP A 40 -0.56 -25.48 -10.37
C ASP A 40 -1.71 -24.73 -9.67
N GLY A 41 -1.53 -24.35 -8.40
CA GLY A 41 -2.57 -23.68 -7.62
C GLY A 41 -3.80 -24.53 -7.37
N ARG A 42 -3.72 -25.86 -7.49
CA ARG A 42 -4.87 -26.75 -7.23
C ARG A 42 -5.12 -26.98 -5.75
N LYS A 43 -4.09 -26.82 -4.91
CA LYS A 43 -4.20 -26.91 -3.46
C LYS A 43 -4.36 -25.52 -2.84
N ASN A 44 -5.35 -25.37 -1.97
CA ASN A 44 -5.57 -24.20 -1.14
C ASN A 44 -5.17 -24.52 0.31
N LEU A 45 -4.55 -23.58 0.99
CA LEU A 45 -4.26 -23.73 2.41
C LEU A 45 -5.54 -23.39 3.18
N VAL A 46 -5.96 -24.28 4.05
CA VAL A 46 -7.18 -24.14 4.84
C VAL A 46 -6.81 -24.08 6.31
N ARG A 47 -7.41 -23.13 7.03
CA ARG A 47 -7.24 -22.95 8.46
C ARG A 47 -8.37 -23.67 9.19
N VAL A 48 -7.99 -24.53 10.13
CA VAL A 48 -8.90 -25.25 11.03
C VAL A 48 -8.76 -24.63 12.41
N THR A 49 -9.87 -24.09 12.92
CA THR A 49 -9.97 -23.49 14.25
C THR A 49 -10.95 -24.32 15.08
N VAL A 50 -10.53 -24.71 16.27
CA VAL A 50 -11.34 -25.50 17.20
C VAL A 50 -11.52 -24.74 18.50
N SER A 51 -12.76 -24.46 18.88
CA SER A 51 -13.11 -23.76 20.12
C SER A 51 -13.74 -24.69 21.14
N GLY A 52 -13.56 -24.38 22.43
CA GLY A 52 -14.19 -25.12 23.53
C GLY A 52 -13.56 -26.50 23.79
N LEU A 53 -12.34 -26.74 23.31
CA LEU A 53 -11.61 -27.99 23.54
C LEU A 53 -10.48 -27.78 24.55
N ASP A 54 -10.61 -28.38 25.73
CA ASP A 54 -9.55 -28.36 26.73
C ASP A 54 -8.50 -29.45 26.46
N ALA A 55 -7.64 -29.19 25.49
CA ALA A 55 -6.46 -30.00 25.17
C ALA A 55 -5.26 -29.08 24.90
N PRO A 56 -4.02 -29.54 25.13
CA PRO A 56 -2.80 -28.78 24.78
C PRO A 56 -2.55 -28.77 23.26
N ALA A 57 -2.94 -29.84 22.58
CA ALA A 57 -2.87 -29.98 21.13
C ALA A 57 -3.94 -30.98 20.66
N ALA A 58 -4.31 -30.87 19.39
CA ALA A 58 -5.21 -31.80 18.73
C ALA A 58 -4.77 -32.03 17.29
N ARG A 59 -5.44 -32.95 16.61
CA ARG A 59 -5.20 -33.27 15.21
C ARG A 59 -6.51 -33.22 14.46
N ALA A 60 -6.55 -32.50 13.34
CA ALA A 60 -7.69 -32.55 12.42
C ALA A 60 -7.29 -33.35 11.18
N GLN A 61 -7.91 -34.50 10.98
CA GLN A 61 -7.80 -35.25 9.73
C GLN A 61 -8.85 -34.73 8.74
N VAL A 62 -8.40 -34.31 7.57
CA VAL A 62 -9.27 -33.89 6.48
C VAL A 62 -9.45 -35.07 5.53
N ILE A 63 -10.69 -35.52 5.40
CA ILE A 63 -11.08 -36.69 4.64
C ILE A 63 -11.90 -36.23 3.44
N GLY A 64 -11.52 -36.71 2.26
CA GLY A 64 -12.18 -36.39 1.00
C GLY A 64 -13.50 -37.12 0.80
N ARG A 65 -14.15 -36.86 -0.33
CA ARG A 65 -15.49 -37.38 -0.65
C ARG A 65 -15.50 -38.91 -0.77
N HIS A 66 -14.39 -39.53 -1.15
CA HIS A 66 -14.27 -40.98 -1.32
C HIS A 66 -13.72 -41.67 -0.06
N GLY A 67 -13.57 -40.95 1.06
CA GLY A 67 -13.09 -41.49 2.33
C GLY A 67 -11.56 -41.52 2.45
N GLU A 68 -10.85 -40.98 1.46
CA GLU A 68 -9.39 -40.85 1.44
C GLU A 68 -8.90 -39.77 2.40
N LEU A 69 -7.78 -40.02 3.09
CA LEU A 69 -7.12 -38.98 3.88
C LEU A 69 -6.44 -37.99 2.93
N VAL A 70 -6.93 -36.75 2.92
CA VAL A 70 -6.42 -35.66 2.08
C VAL A 70 -5.22 -34.99 2.74
N GLY A 71 -5.31 -34.79 4.06
CA GLY A 71 -4.26 -34.16 4.83
C GLY A 71 -4.58 -34.11 6.32
N THR A 72 -3.60 -33.70 7.10
CA THR A 72 -3.70 -33.63 8.56
C THR A 72 -3.18 -32.29 9.03
N ALA A 73 -3.98 -31.54 9.79
CA ALA A 73 -3.53 -30.35 10.49
C ALA A 73 -3.15 -30.73 11.94
N GLY A 74 -1.94 -30.37 12.34
CA GLY A 74 -1.59 -30.29 13.76
C GLY A 74 -2.17 -29.01 14.34
N LEU A 75 -2.99 -29.12 15.39
CA LEU A 75 -3.65 -27.99 16.03
C LEU A 75 -2.95 -27.65 17.34
N LEU A 76 -2.48 -26.42 17.46
CA LEU A 76 -1.79 -25.90 18.65
C LEU A 76 -2.64 -24.82 19.33
N ARG A 77 -2.49 -24.68 20.65
CA ARG A 77 -3.25 -23.71 21.44
C ARG A 77 -2.85 -22.28 21.09
N LEU A 78 -3.85 -21.43 20.89
CA LEU A 78 -3.69 -20.00 20.68
C LEU A 78 -3.86 -19.26 22.01
N GLY A 79 -2.74 -18.74 22.54
CA GLY A 79 -2.72 -18.01 23.81
C GLY A 79 -3.21 -18.86 25.00
N GLU A 80 -3.79 -18.21 26.01
CA GLU A 80 -4.28 -18.87 27.22
C GLU A 80 -5.71 -19.44 27.09
N GLY A 81 -6.37 -19.25 25.95
CA GLY A 81 -7.75 -19.68 25.71
C GLY A 81 -7.92 -21.18 25.43
N LEU A 82 -9.18 -21.58 25.17
CA LEU A 82 -9.56 -22.94 24.74
C LEU A 82 -9.68 -23.08 23.21
N THR A 83 -8.89 -22.29 22.49
CA THR A 83 -8.88 -22.28 21.02
C THR A 83 -7.61 -22.94 20.51
N LEU A 84 -7.77 -23.94 19.65
CA LEU A 84 -6.67 -24.55 18.91
C LEU A 84 -6.76 -24.15 17.44
N GLN A 85 -5.62 -23.97 16.79
CA GLN A 85 -5.56 -23.67 15.36
C GLN A 85 -4.44 -24.44 14.68
N GLY A 86 -4.69 -24.81 13.43
CA GLY A 86 -3.67 -25.35 12.53
C GLY A 86 -4.09 -25.18 11.08
N GLU A 87 -3.19 -25.51 10.17
CA GLU A 87 -3.39 -25.30 8.75
C GLU A 87 -3.05 -26.57 7.96
N VAL A 88 -3.74 -26.79 6.84
CA VAL A 88 -3.57 -27.97 5.99
C VAL A 88 -3.87 -27.64 4.53
N TRP A 89 -3.06 -28.16 3.62
CA TRP A 89 -3.29 -28.03 2.19
C TRP A 89 -4.32 -29.06 1.71
N VAL A 90 -5.35 -28.60 1.00
CA VAL A 90 -6.40 -29.47 0.43
C VAL A 90 -6.67 -29.12 -1.04
N PRO A 91 -7.03 -30.08 -1.91
CA PRO A 91 -7.38 -29.80 -3.31
C PRO A 91 -8.68 -28.99 -3.46
N LEU A 92 -8.60 -27.68 -3.68
CA LEU A 92 -9.78 -26.80 -3.71
C LEU A 92 -9.79 -25.92 -4.96
N SER A 93 -10.15 -26.52 -6.09
CA SER A 93 -10.34 -25.80 -7.37
C SER A 93 -11.80 -25.46 -7.66
N GLU A 94 -12.73 -26.13 -7.00
CA GLU A 94 -14.17 -25.93 -7.09
C GLU A 94 -14.82 -26.15 -5.71
N PRO A 95 -16.06 -25.71 -5.47
CA PRO A 95 -16.74 -25.95 -4.19
C PRO A 95 -16.78 -27.44 -3.82
N THR A 96 -16.10 -27.82 -2.75
CA THR A 96 -15.84 -29.23 -2.38
C THR A 96 -16.19 -29.48 -0.92
N SER A 97 -16.79 -30.65 -0.64
CA SER A 97 -17.09 -31.07 0.73
C SER A 97 -15.99 -31.96 1.30
N TYR A 98 -15.60 -31.69 2.55
CA TYR A 98 -14.64 -32.48 3.31
C TYR A 98 -15.24 -32.90 4.64
N ARG A 99 -14.85 -34.09 5.11
CA ARG A 99 -15.11 -34.52 6.48
C ARG A 99 -13.89 -34.24 7.34
N ILE A 100 -14.09 -33.58 8.46
CA ILE A 100 -13.07 -33.24 9.44
C ILE A 100 -13.27 -34.16 10.64
N ASP A 101 -12.30 -35.03 10.88
CA ASP A 101 -12.25 -35.88 12.07
C ASP A 101 -11.24 -35.26 13.05
N LEU A 102 -11.74 -34.80 14.20
CA LEU A 102 -10.94 -34.16 15.23
C LEU A 102 -10.53 -35.18 16.30
N GLU A 103 -9.24 -35.27 16.55
CA GLU A 103 -8.62 -36.24 17.44
C GLU A 103 -7.80 -35.57 18.53
N VAL A 104 -7.91 -36.07 19.76
CA VAL A 104 -7.03 -35.74 20.88
C VAL A 104 -6.36 -37.03 21.33
N GLY A 105 -5.04 -37.14 21.14
CA GLY A 105 -4.34 -38.39 21.34
C GLY A 105 -4.79 -39.46 20.34
N LYS A 106 -5.43 -40.53 20.81
CA LYS A 106 -6.00 -41.62 19.99
C LYS A 106 -7.53 -41.56 19.86
N ASP A 107 -8.16 -40.65 20.59
CA ASP A 107 -9.62 -40.59 20.68
C ASP A 107 -10.16 -39.54 19.70
N ARG A 108 -11.11 -39.95 18.86
CA ARG A 108 -11.88 -39.00 18.03
C ARG A 108 -12.91 -38.31 18.91
N VAL A 109 -12.74 -37.01 19.11
CA VAL A 109 -13.57 -36.20 20.01
C VAL A 109 -14.70 -35.48 19.27
N ALA A 110 -14.56 -35.22 17.98
CA ALA A 110 -15.62 -34.66 17.15
C ALA A 110 -15.45 -35.01 15.67
N ARG A 111 -16.55 -34.83 14.93
CA ARG A 111 -16.61 -35.02 13.48
C ARG A 111 -17.56 -33.99 12.88
N GLN A 112 -17.14 -33.34 11.80
CA GLN A 112 -17.96 -32.38 11.08
C GLN A 112 -17.73 -32.49 9.57
N THR A 113 -18.79 -32.35 8.77
CA THR A 113 -18.63 -32.16 7.32
C THR A 113 -18.73 -30.68 7.01
N VAL A 114 -17.78 -30.17 6.23
CA VAL A 114 -17.72 -28.76 5.82
C VAL A 114 -17.70 -28.68 4.31
N ARG A 115 -18.40 -27.70 3.75
CA ARG A 115 -18.32 -27.37 2.31
C ARG A 115 -17.44 -26.14 2.16
N LEU A 116 -16.32 -26.29 1.48
CA LEU A 116 -15.36 -25.22 1.23
C LEU A 116 -15.57 -24.67 -0.18
N VAL A 117 -15.47 -23.35 -0.31
CA VAL A 117 -15.53 -22.64 -1.60
C VAL A 117 -14.15 -22.04 -1.86
N PRO A 118 -13.55 -22.24 -3.05
CA PRO A 118 -12.26 -21.64 -3.36
C PRO A 118 -12.34 -20.11 -3.30
N PRO A 119 -11.45 -19.45 -2.55
CA PRO A 119 -11.40 -17.98 -2.54
C PRO A 119 -10.91 -17.42 -3.89
N ARG A 120 -11.11 -16.12 -4.08
CA ARG A 120 -10.63 -15.41 -5.27
C ARG A 120 -9.10 -15.52 -5.37
N ARG A 121 -8.61 -15.75 -6.59
CA ARG A 121 -7.17 -15.76 -6.90
C ARG A 121 -6.71 -14.34 -7.23
N TRP A 122 -5.95 -13.74 -6.32
CA TRP A 122 -5.57 -12.33 -6.40
C TRP A 122 -4.23 -12.11 -7.14
N THR A 123 -4.15 -11.05 -7.93
CA THR A 123 -2.88 -10.45 -8.37
C THR A 123 -2.64 -9.15 -7.58
N LEU A 124 -1.53 -9.07 -6.87
CA LEU A 124 -1.13 -7.89 -6.11
C LEU A 124 0.03 -7.22 -6.83
N TYR A 125 -0.13 -5.97 -7.23
CA TYR A 125 0.99 -5.16 -7.71
C TYR A 125 1.66 -4.51 -6.52
N TRP A 126 2.98 -4.53 -6.45
CA TRP A 126 3.72 -3.87 -5.39
C TRP A 126 4.42 -2.62 -5.91
N LEU A 127 3.95 -1.46 -5.46
CA LEU A 127 4.59 -0.17 -5.64
C LEU A 127 5.70 -0.02 -4.61
N SER A 128 6.89 -0.52 -4.94
CA SER A 128 8.05 -0.43 -4.07
C SER A 128 8.64 0.99 -4.11
N SER A 129 8.25 1.81 -3.15
CA SER A 129 8.79 3.15 -2.89
C SER A 129 8.88 3.37 -1.37
N ASN A 130 9.72 4.31 -0.93
CA ASN A 130 9.73 4.79 0.44
C ASN A 130 9.20 6.22 0.51
N HIS A 131 8.57 6.54 1.64
CA HIS A 131 7.98 7.85 1.83
C HIS A 131 9.06 8.93 1.95
N THR A 132 8.81 10.05 1.26
CA THR A 132 9.72 11.20 1.16
C THR A 132 9.20 12.35 1.99
N ASP A 133 9.91 12.62 3.07
CA ASP A 133 9.69 13.78 3.92
C ASP A 133 10.94 14.64 3.87
N ILE A 134 10.81 15.88 3.44
CA ILE A 134 11.95 16.77 3.39
C ILE A 134 12.04 17.51 4.71
N GLY A 135 13.14 17.35 5.44
CA GLY A 135 13.39 18.08 6.70
C GLY A 135 12.75 17.50 7.97
N TYR A 136 11.89 16.47 7.86
CA TYR A 136 11.18 15.92 9.02
C TYR A 136 12.07 15.03 9.91
N THR A 137 12.70 14.01 9.32
CA THR A 137 13.49 13.03 10.10
C THR A 137 14.94 13.47 10.34
N ASP A 138 15.49 14.33 9.47
CA ASP A 138 16.84 14.90 9.54
C ASP A 138 16.89 16.14 8.62
N LEU A 139 18.06 16.75 8.47
CA LEU A 139 18.31 17.84 7.52
C LEU A 139 17.88 17.44 6.10
N GLN A 140 17.30 18.39 5.35
CA GLN A 140 16.78 18.19 3.99
C GLN A 140 17.73 17.40 3.08
N GLU A 141 19.02 17.78 3.06
CA GLU A 141 20.03 17.14 2.20
C GLU A 141 20.34 15.69 2.63
N ARG A 142 20.25 15.39 3.93
CA ARG A 142 20.44 14.02 4.44
C ARG A 142 19.25 13.13 4.10
N CYS A 143 18.03 13.66 4.21
CA CYS A 143 16.82 12.96 3.74
C CYS A 143 16.91 12.66 2.23
N LEU A 144 17.29 13.64 1.41
CA LEU A 144 17.46 13.46 -0.03
C LEU A 144 18.56 12.46 -0.38
N GLU A 145 19.67 12.45 0.36
CA GLU A 145 20.75 11.49 0.13
C GLU A 145 20.29 10.04 0.32
N ILE A 146 19.40 9.77 1.28
CA ILE A 146 18.84 8.41 1.45
C ILE A 146 18.08 7.98 0.20
N HIS A 147 17.27 8.86 -0.37
CA HIS A 147 16.53 8.55 -1.60
C HIS A 147 17.45 8.42 -2.82
N ARG A 148 18.53 9.20 -2.90
CA ARG A 148 19.54 9.02 -3.95
C ARG A 148 20.25 7.67 -3.81
N ALA A 149 20.64 7.28 -2.60
CA ALA A 149 21.24 5.98 -2.33
C ALA A 149 20.29 4.81 -2.61
N ASN A 150 18.98 4.98 -2.38
CA ASN A 150 17.96 3.99 -2.77
C ASN A 150 17.90 3.81 -4.29
N LEU A 151 18.01 4.90 -5.06
CA LEU A 151 18.06 4.84 -6.52
C LEU A 151 19.36 4.21 -7.02
N ASP A 152 20.50 4.49 -6.39
CA ASP A 152 21.78 3.81 -6.67
C ASP A 152 21.63 2.28 -6.50
N ALA A 153 21.09 1.87 -5.35
CA ALA A 153 20.86 0.46 -5.04
C ALA A 153 19.89 -0.19 -6.04
N ALA A 154 18.84 0.52 -6.44
CA ALA A 154 17.87 0.03 -7.41
C ALA A 154 18.49 -0.21 -8.79
N VAL A 155 19.24 0.77 -9.32
CA VAL A 155 19.91 0.66 -10.63
C VAL A 155 20.94 -0.47 -10.59
N LYS A 156 21.78 -0.53 -9.53
CA LYS A 156 22.78 -1.60 -9.36
C LYS A 156 22.15 -2.99 -9.34
N ARG A 157 20.97 -3.14 -8.73
CA ARG A 157 20.30 -4.44 -8.59
C ARG A 157 19.75 -4.99 -9.90
N LEU A 158 19.45 -4.16 -10.89
CA LEU A 158 18.93 -4.59 -12.19
C LEU A 158 19.87 -5.56 -12.93
N ALA A 159 21.18 -5.52 -12.66
CA ALA A 159 22.15 -6.42 -13.26
C ALA A 159 21.98 -7.89 -12.85
N THR A 160 21.55 -8.14 -11.61
CA THR A 160 21.35 -9.50 -11.06
C THR A 160 19.89 -9.89 -10.95
N HIS A 161 18.97 -8.91 -10.88
CA HIS A 161 17.54 -9.13 -10.75
C HIS A 161 16.78 -8.26 -11.78
N PRO A 162 16.71 -8.68 -13.04
CA PRO A 162 16.13 -7.86 -14.13
C PRO A 162 14.62 -7.60 -13.97
N ASP A 163 13.94 -8.35 -13.11
CA ASP A 163 12.52 -8.21 -12.77
C ASP A 163 12.28 -7.34 -11.52
N TYR A 164 13.34 -6.89 -10.85
CA TYR A 164 13.22 -5.93 -9.75
C TYR A 164 12.69 -4.59 -10.25
N ARG A 165 11.80 -3.97 -9.48
CA ARG A 165 11.26 -2.64 -9.76
C ARG A 165 11.31 -1.82 -8.48
N TRP A 166 11.80 -0.59 -8.60
CA TRP A 166 11.74 0.45 -7.58
C TRP A 166 11.12 1.70 -8.20
N THR A 167 10.36 2.45 -7.42
CA THR A 167 9.73 3.68 -7.88
C THR A 167 10.18 4.86 -7.02
N ALA A 168 10.63 5.91 -7.69
CA ALA A 168 10.81 7.20 -7.05
C ALA A 168 9.43 7.82 -6.74
N GLU A 169 9.13 8.03 -5.46
CA GLU A 169 7.78 8.46 -5.01
C GLU A 169 7.41 9.84 -5.53
N CYS A 170 8.38 10.72 -5.74
CA CYS A 170 8.19 12.05 -6.28
C CYS A 170 9.34 12.44 -7.22
N ALA A 171 9.11 13.45 -8.05
CA ALA A 171 10.10 13.88 -9.04
C ALA A 171 11.34 14.51 -8.39
N LEU A 172 11.23 15.10 -7.20
CA LEU A 172 12.35 15.66 -6.45
C LEU A 172 13.45 14.63 -6.21
N GLN A 173 13.12 13.35 -5.97
CA GLN A 173 14.12 12.30 -5.80
C GLN A 173 14.97 12.10 -7.07
N VAL A 174 14.33 12.04 -8.24
CA VAL A 174 15.03 11.86 -9.53
C VAL A 174 15.81 13.12 -9.92
N ILE A 175 15.21 14.31 -9.70
CA ILE A 175 15.86 15.59 -9.97
C ILE A 175 17.12 15.73 -9.10
N SER A 176 16.99 15.52 -7.79
CA SER A 176 18.12 15.57 -6.85
C SER A 176 19.22 14.58 -7.22
N TYR A 177 18.84 13.36 -7.66
CA TYR A 177 19.80 12.37 -8.13
C TYR A 177 20.62 12.88 -9.32
N VAL A 178 19.95 13.35 -10.38
CA VAL A 178 20.61 13.84 -11.60
C VAL A 178 21.47 15.08 -11.32
N GLU A 179 21.10 15.90 -10.34
CA GLU A 179 21.86 17.10 -9.93
C GLU A 179 23.12 16.80 -9.12
N ASN A 180 23.16 15.67 -8.38
CA ASN A 180 24.20 15.40 -7.38
C ASN A 180 25.03 14.14 -7.61
N ARG A 181 24.61 13.27 -8.54
CA ARG A 181 25.40 12.10 -8.96
C ARG A 181 26.22 12.42 -10.20
N SER A 182 27.16 11.53 -10.54
CA SER A 182 27.97 11.67 -11.75
C SER A 182 27.07 11.67 -13.00
N PRO A 183 27.50 12.30 -14.12
CA PRO A 183 26.74 12.24 -15.37
C PRO A 183 26.42 10.81 -15.84
N ASP A 184 27.35 9.87 -15.63
CA ASP A 184 27.19 8.47 -16.02
C ASP A 184 26.11 7.76 -15.16
N ASP A 185 26.14 7.97 -13.84
CA ASP A 185 25.13 7.42 -12.94
C ASP A 185 23.75 8.03 -13.23
N GLY A 186 23.71 9.35 -13.48
CA GLY A 186 22.51 10.06 -13.89
C GLY A 186 21.90 9.45 -15.16
N GLU A 187 22.69 9.26 -16.22
CA GLU A 187 22.19 8.62 -17.45
C GLU A 187 21.82 7.15 -17.27
N ALA A 188 22.48 6.41 -16.36
CA ALA A 188 22.10 5.05 -16.01
C ALA A 188 20.69 4.99 -15.37
N LEU A 189 20.40 5.89 -14.42
CA LEU A 189 19.05 6.01 -13.84
C LEU A 189 18.02 6.41 -14.91
N LEU A 190 18.31 7.44 -15.71
CA LEU A 190 17.41 7.91 -16.76
C LEU A 190 17.12 6.81 -17.80
N LYS A 191 18.12 6.00 -18.15
CA LYS A 191 17.93 4.82 -18.98
C LYS A 191 17.03 3.79 -18.30
N ALA A 192 17.23 3.49 -17.02
CA ALA A 192 16.39 2.57 -16.28
C ALA A 192 14.91 3.03 -16.21
N ILE A 193 14.67 4.34 -16.16
CA ILE A 193 13.33 4.93 -16.26
C ILE A 193 12.74 4.73 -17.66
N ARG A 194 13.50 5.05 -18.72
CA ARG A 194 13.07 4.85 -20.12
C ARG A 194 12.74 3.38 -20.43
N ASP A 195 13.52 2.46 -19.88
CA ASP A 195 13.34 1.01 -20.04
C ASP A 195 12.25 0.42 -19.11
N ALA A 196 11.50 1.28 -18.40
CA ALA A 196 10.45 0.89 -17.47
C ALA A 196 10.91 -0.05 -16.33
N LYS A 197 12.20 0.02 -15.96
CA LYS A 197 12.80 -0.73 -14.85
C LYS A 197 12.74 0.03 -13.53
N VAL A 198 12.79 1.35 -13.60
CA VAL A 198 12.56 2.26 -12.47
C VAL A 198 11.33 3.11 -12.76
N GLY A 199 10.40 3.15 -11.81
CA GLY A 199 9.25 4.05 -11.87
C GLY A 199 9.63 5.43 -11.34
N TRP A 200 8.88 6.45 -11.73
CA TRP A 200 8.92 7.76 -11.11
C TRP A 200 7.56 8.44 -11.19
N SER A 201 7.28 9.30 -10.24
CA SER A 201 6.03 10.03 -10.09
C SER A 201 6.13 11.46 -10.61
N ALA A 202 5.04 11.97 -11.17
CA ALA A 202 4.96 13.28 -11.82
C ALA A 202 4.93 14.47 -10.84
N LEU A 203 4.47 14.28 -9.61
CA LEU A 203 4.42 15.36 -8.62
C LEU A 203 5.83 15.67 -8.12
N PHE A 204 6.15 16.96 -7.98
CA PHE A 204 7.44 17.41 -7.50
C PHE A 204 7.80 16.80 -6.13
N ALA A 205 6.89 16.88 -5.17
CA ALA A 205 7.02 16.31 -3.83
C ALA A 205 5.63 15.87 -3.31
N ASN A 206 5.52 15.46 -2.05
CA ASN A 206 4.23 15.20 -1.42
C ASN A 206 3.62 16.54 -0.97
N LEU A 207 2.75 17.13 -1.79
CA LEU A 207 2.30 18.52 -1.63
C LEU A 207 0.96 18.65 -0.90
N LEU A 208 0.83 19.69 -0.08
CA LEU A 208 -0.44 20.07 0.55
C LEU A 208 -1.26 20.96 -0.37
N THR A 209 -2.19 20.33 -1.08
CA THR A 209 -2.87 20.94 -2.24
C THR A 209 -3.71 22.18 -1.94
N GLY A 210 -4.18 22.38 -0.71
CA GLY A 210 -4.93 23.57 -0.28
C GLY A 210 -4.03 24.68 0.30
N LEU A 211 -2.77 24.38 0.59
CA LEU A 211 -1.77 25.41 0.86
C LEU A 211 -1.27 26.08 -0.41
N LEU A 212 -1.41 25.44 -1.57
CA LEU A 212 -0.97 26.02 -2.83
C LEU A 212 -1.99 27.03 -3.35
N ASP A 213 -1.52 28.21 -3.78
CA ASP A 213 -2.34 29.08 -4.62
C ASP A 213 -2.48 28.48 -6.02
N HIS A 214 -3.34 29.07 -6.84
CA HIS A 214 -3.66 28.52 -8.18
C HIS A 214 -2.43 28.39 -9.08
N GLU A 215 -1.49 29.34 -9.02
CA GLU A 215 -0.29 29.30 -9.87
C GLU A 215 0.72 28.28 -9.34
N THR A 216 0.98 28.23 -8.03
CA THR A 216 1.84 27.20 -7.44
C THR A 216 1.27 25.80 -7.70
N ALA A 217 -0.06 25.63 -7.58
CA ALA A 217 -0.74 24.37 -7.89
C ALA A 217 -0.55 23.98 -9.37
N ALA A 218 -0.65 24.93 -10.30
CA ALA A 218 -0.37 24.66 -11.71
C ALA A 218 1.10 24.25 -11.98
N ARG A 219 2.02 24.49 -11.05
CA ARG A 219 3.44 24.11 -11.16
C ARG A 219 3.81 22.79 -10.48
N MET A 220 2.89 22.10 -9.83
CA MET A 220 3.19 20.85 -9.10
C MET A 220 3.93 19.79 -9.93
N VAL A 221 3.60 19.70 -11.23
CA VAL A 221 4.22 18.74 -12.18
C VAL A 221 5.32 19.39 -13.02
N PHE A 222 5.46 20.72 -12.99
CA PHE A 222 6.36 21.45 -13.88
C PHE A 222 7.82 20.99 -13.83
N PRO A 223 8.43 20.73 -12.65
CA PRO A 223 9.80 20.21 -12.59
C PRO A 223 9.96 18.85 -13.28
N ALA A 224 9.01 17.93 -13.07
CA ALA A 224 9.00 16.62 -13.71
C ALA A 224 8.80 16.75 -15.23
N ALA A 225 7.84 17.57 -15.65
CA ALA A 225 7.54 17.84 -17.05
C ALA A 225 8.76 18.39 -17.80
N ARG A 226 9.49 19.30 -17.17
CA ARG A 226 10.73 19.85 -17.73
C ARG A 226 11.80 18.79 -17.86
N LEU A 227 12.08 18.03 -16.79
CA LEU A 227 13.08 16.95 -16.86
C LEU A 227 12.71 15.93 -17.94
N ALA A 228 11.43 15.57 -18.03
CA ALA A 228 10.92 14.65 -19.04
C ALA A 228 11.14 15.17 -20.46
N LYS A 229 10.84 16.45 -20.72
CA LYS A 229 11.10 17.10 -22.00
C LYS A 229 12.59 17.13 -22.33
N ASP A 230 13.42 17.56 -21.38
CA ASP A 230 14.85 17.79 -21.59
C ASP A 230 15.63 16.46 -21.75
N ARG A 231 15.14 15.36 -21.16
CA ARG A 231 15.81 14.05 -21.12
C ARG A 231 15.09 12.93 -21.86
N GLY A 232 14.01 13.25 -22.58
CA GLY A 232 13.21 12.27 -23.34
C GLY A 232 12.56 11.20 -22.47
N LEU A 233 12.01 11.58 -21.32
CA LEU A 233 11.26 10.68 -20.44
C LEU A 233 9.75 10.84 -20.66
N THR A 234 8.99 9.91 -20.09
CA THR A 234 7.53 10.00 -19.99
C THR A 234 7.10 9.77 -18.55
N TYR A 235 5.93 10.29 -18.21
CA TYR A 235 5.24 10.02 -16.95
C TYR A 235 3.73 9.98 -17.22
N ALA A 236 3.02 9.18 -16.43
CA ALA A 236 1.57 9.08 -16.47
C ALA A 236 0.93 8.98 -15.08
N VAL A 237 1.76 8.78 -14.04
CA VAL A 237 1.32 8.53 -12.66
C VAL A 237 1.79 9.65 -11.76
N ALA A 238 0.90 10.10 -10.90
CA ALA A 238 1.22 10.84 -9.68
C ALA A 238 1.06 9.94 -8.45
N GLN A 239 1.94 10.12 -7.49
CA GLN A 239 1.84 9.57 -6.14
C GLN A 239 1.73 10.71 -5.14
N LEU A 240 0.83 10.57 -4.18
CA LEU A 240 0.72 11.49 -3.05
C LEU A 240 0.58 10.67 -1.77
N THR A 241 1.65 10.64 -0.99
CA THR A 241 1.76 9.88 0.25
C THR A 241 1.60 10.79 1.45
N ASP A 242 1.06 10.24 2.53
CA ASP A 242 0.81 10.85 3.84
C ASP A 242 -0.20 11.99 3.87
N VAL A 243 -0.36 12.75 2.78
CA VAL A 243 -1.39 13.79 2.62
C VAL A 243 -2.80 13.16 2.57
N PRO A 244 -3.66 13.34 3.59
CA PRO A 244 -4.93 12.63 3.69
C PRO A 244 -6.05 13.20 2.80
N GLY A 245 -6.01 14.51 2.55
CA GLY A 245 -7.03 15.26 1.84
C GLY A 245 -6.48 16.10 0.70
N GLN A 246 -7.28 16.35 -0.33
CA GLN A 246 -6.89 17.07 -1.53
C GLN A 246 -8.02 17.98 -2.04
N THR A 247 -7.64 19.11 -2.63
CA THR A 247 -8.57 20.08 -3.23
C THR A 247 -9.36 19.49 -4.40
N LEU A 248 -10.59 19.98 -4.59
CA LEU A 248 -11.51 19.58 -5.67
C LEU A 248 -10.88 19.73 -7.08
N THR A 249 -9.99 20.69 -7.28
CA THR A 249 -9.33 20.97 -8.57
C THR A 249 -8.12 20.09 -8.86
N PHE A 250 -7.68 19.28 -7.90
CA PHE A 250 -6.50 18.42 -8.05
C PHE A 250 -6.57 17.47 -9.27
N PRO A 251 -7.65 16.70 -9.51
CA PRO A 251 -7.77 15.88 -10.72
C PRO A 251 -7.69 16.68 -12.02
N THR A 252 -8.26 17.90 -12.06
CA THR A 252 -8.16 18.80 -13.23
C THR A 252 -6.71 19.18 -13.53
N ILE A 253 -5.96 19.59 -12.50
CA ILE A 253 -4.56 20.01 -12.66
C ILE A 253 -3.70 18.81 -13.11
N LEU A 254 -3.91 17.64 -12.51
CA LEU A 254 -3.19 16.42 -12.89
C LEU A 254 -3.46 16.05 -14.36
N ALA A 255 -4.73 15.99 -14.77
CA ALA A 255 -5.11 15.66 -16.13
C ALA A 255 -4.54 16.67 -17.15
N ALA A 256 -4.65 17.96 -16.87
CA ALA A 256 -4.06 19.02 -17.70
C ALA A 256 -2.52 18.95 -17.80
N SER A 257 -1.87 18.34 -16.81
CA SER A 257 -0.41 18.14 -16.77
C SER A 257 0.05 16.84 -17.45
N GLY A 258 -0.87 16.08 -18.05
CA GLY A 258 -0.59 14.79 -18.69
C GLY A 258 -0.57 13.59 -17.74
N VAL A 259 -0.97 13.78 -16.47
CA VAL A 259 -1.12 12.68 -15.51
C VAL A 259 -2.48 12.01 -15.71
N LYS A 260 -2.47 10.69 -15.88
CA LYS A 260 -3.68 9.88 -16.08
C LYS A 260 -4.09 9.11 -14.82
N TYR A 261 -3.11 8.82 -13.98
CA TYR A 261 -3.25 7.90 -12.86
C TYR A 261 -2.77 8.55 -11.56
N LEU A 262 -3.49 8.31 -10.47
CA LEU A 262 -3.14 8.81 -9.14
C LEU A 262 -3.15 7.64 -8.16
N ALA A 263 -2.05 7.42 -7.45
CA ALA A 263 -1.99 6.48 -6.33
C ALA A 263 -1.73 7.27 -5.05
N THR A 264 -2.53 7.05 -4.01
CA THR A 264 -2.35 7.74 -2.72
C THR A 264 -2.33 6.77 -1.56
N GLY A 265 -1.39 6.96 -0.65
CA GLY A 265 -1.30 6.26 0.63
C GLY A 265 -1.29 7.29 1.75
N PRO A 266 -2.44 7.67 2.32
CA PRO A 266 -2.54 8.79 3.26
C PRO A 266 -2.10 8.42 4.68
N ASN A 267 -1.90 9.42 5.54
CA ASN A 267 -1.91 9.21 6.98
C ASN A 267 -3.34 8.97 7.46
N PRO A 268 -3.66 7.82 8.08
CA PRO A 268 -5.02 7.55 8.51
C PRO A 268 -5.41 8.27 9.81
N GLU A 269 -4.47 8.82 10.60
CA GLU A 269 -4.74 9.22 11.99
C GLU A 269 -5.58 10.49 12.14
N ARG A 270 -5.42 11.49 11.25
CA ARG A 270 -6.05 12.81 11.43
C ARG A 270 -7.23 13.10 10.50
N ALA A 271 -7.52 12.22 9.55
CA ALA A 271 -8.63 12.42 8.63
C ALA A 271 -9.82 11.56 9.02
N LEU A 272 -10.92 12.21 9.41
CA LEU A 272 -12.11 11.51 9.89
C LEU A 272 -12.64 10.46 8.90
N PRO A 273 -12.78 10.74 7.58
CA PRO A 273 -13.19 9.74 6.59
C PRO A 273 -12.16 8.62 6.36
N LEU A 274 -10.97 8.70 6.97
CA LEU A 274 -9.88 7.72 6.88
C LEU A 274 -9.76 6.84 8.13
N LEU A 275 -10.44 7.18 9.23
CA LEU A 275 -10.41 6.35 10.43
C LEU A 275 -10.98 4.94 10.16
N PRO A 276 -10.41 3.88 10.77
CA PRO A 276 -11.05 2.59 10.84
C PRO A 276 -12.47 2.72 11.35
N ARG A 277 -13.40 1.99 10.73
CA ARG A 277 -14.83 2.03 11.10
C ARG A 277 -15.04 1.84 12.60
N ALA A 278 -14.31 0.90 13.22
CA ALA A 278 -14.38 0.66 14.67
C ALA A 278 -14.03 1.90 15.50
N LEU A 279 -12.93 2.60 15.17
CA LEU A 279 -12.54 3.84 15.86
C LEU A 279 -13.54 4.97 15.61
N ALA A 280 -14.11 5.04 14.41
CA ALA A 280 -15.17 6.00 14.12
C ALA A 280 -16.47 5.70 14.87
N ASP A 281 -16.85 4.43 14.99
CA ASP A 281 -18.01 3.99 15.78
C ASP A 281 -17.79 4.30 17.27
N GLU A 282 -16.61 3.99 17.82
CA GLU A 282 -16.22 4.28 19.22
C GLU A 282 -16.34 5.76 19.57
N ASN A 283 -16.03 6.64 18.62
CA ASN A 283 -16.13 8.08 18.79
C ASN A 283 -17.48 8.67 18.35
N HIS A 284 -18.45 7.82 17.99
CA HIS A 284 -19.77 8.22 17.46
C HIS A 284 -19.71 9.10 16.20
N LEU A 285 -18.66 8.92 15.39
CA LEU A 285 -18.42 9.67 14.17
C LEU A 285 -18.84 8.90 12.92
N ALA A 286 -19.12 7.60 13.05
CA ALA A 286 -19.54 6.77 11.93
C ALA A 286 -20.98 7.06 11.48
N SER A 287 -21.14 7.34 10.19
CA SER A 287 -22.45 7.43 9.54
C SER A 287 -22.85 6.07 8.92
N ALA A 288 -24.10 5.95 8.45
CA ALA A 288 -24.56 4.76 7.72
C ALA A 288 -23.69 4.48 6.48
N GLU A 289 -23.15 5.53 5.85
CA GLU A 289 -22.15 5.45 4.80
C GLU A 289 -20.76 5.75 5.41
N TRP A 290 -19.95 4.72 5.61
CA TRP A 290 -18.55 4.87 6.04
C TRP A 290 -17.61 4.58 4.89
N THR A 291 -16.54 5.37 4.76
CA THR A 291 -15.58 5.17 3.70
C THR A 291 -14.71 3.95 4.00
N ALA A 292 -14.81 2.92 3.15
CA ALA A 292 -14.02 1.71 3.26
C ALA A 292 -12.84 1.74 2.27
N TYR A 293 -11.71 1.15 2.66
CA TYR A 293 -10.46 1.16 1.90
C TYR A 293 -9.97 -0.26 1.56
N PRO A 294 -9.29 -0.45 0.41
CA PRO A 294 -8.91 0.57 -0.56
C PRO A 294 -10.10 1.04 -1.43
N GLN A 295 -9.90 2.14 -2.15
CA GLN A 295 -10.85 2.64 -3.15
C GLN A 295 -10.22 2.65 -4.54
N LEU A 296 -11.03 2.35 -5.55
CA LEU A 296 -10.64 2.39 -6.96
C LEU A 296 -11.76 3.03 -7.79
N TYR A 297 -11.48 4.18 -8.41
CA TYR A 297 -12.49 4.98 -9.11
C TYR A 297 -11.86 6.00 -10.06
N TRP A 298 -12.64 6.52 -11.00
CA TRP A 298 -12.29 7.75 -11.72
C TRP A 298 -12.61 8.96 -10.84
N TRP A 299 -11.61 9.77 -10.52
CA TRP A 299 -11.82 11.03 -9.84
C TRP A 299 -11.98 12.14 -10.86
N GLU A 300 -13.17 12.75 -10.88
CA GLU A 300 -13.53 13.82 -11.81
C GLU A 300 -13.43 15.19 -11.13
N GLY A 301 -12.70 16.11 -11.78
CA GLY A 301 -12.61 17.51 -11.39
C GLY A 301 -13.77 18.36 -11.91
N PRO A 302 -13.86 19.64 -11.50
CA PRO A 302 -14.96 20.53 -11.85
C PRO A 302 -15.08 20.83 -13.36
N ASP A 303 -14.02 20.61 -14.14
CA ASP A 303 -14.00 20.76 -15.60
C ASP A 303 -14.40 19.48 -16.36
N GLY A 304 -14.73 18.40 -15.65
CA GLY A 304 -15.04 17.09 -16.23
C GLY A 304 -13.81 16.24 -16.56
N SER A 305 -12.60 16.75 -16.39
CA SER A 305 -11.37 15.98 -16.55
C SER A 305 -11.24 14.94 -15.44
N ARG A 306 -10.61 13.79 -15.75
CA ARG A 306 -10.54 12.65 -14.83
C ARG A 306 -9.14 12.05 -14.73
N VAL A 307 -8.82 11.55 -13.54
CA VAL A 307 -7.69 10.63 -13.30
C VAL A 307 -8.20 9.34 -12.66
N LEU A 308 -7.60 8.21 -12.99
CA LEU A 308 -7.94 6.93 -12.34
C LEU A 308 -7.17 6.86 -11.02
N HIS A 309 -7.90 6.73 -9.92
CA HIS A 309 -7.37 6.87 -8.58
C HIS A 309 -7.44 5.55 -7.81
N TRP A 310 -6.29 5.09 -7.32
CA TRP A 310 -6.20 4.13 -6.22
C TRP A 310 -5.93 4.88 -4.92
N ARG A 311 -6.89 4.85 -4.00
CA ARG A 311 -6.72 5.40 -2.65
C ARG A 311 -6.59 4.26 -1.66
N ASN A 312 -5.38 4.07 -1.14
CA ASN A 312 -5.13 3.09 -0.10
C ASN A 312 -5.57 3.61 1.27
N HIS A 313 -5.64 2.73 2.26
CA HIS A 313 -5.89 3.14 3.65
C HIS A 313 -4.69 3.87 4.26
N ARG A 314 -3.47 3.43 3.91
CA ARG A 314 -2.19 3.99 4.38
C ARG A 314 -1.05 3.64 3.43
N TYR A 315 0.19 3.96 3.79
CA TYR A 315 1.41 3.54 3.09
C TYR A 315 2.23 2.53 3.92
N GLY A 316 3.29 1.99 3.33
CA GLY A 316 4.19 1.01 3.97
C GLY A 316 3.64 -0.41 4.00
N ASP A 317 2.90 -0.81 2.97
CA ASP A 317 2.23 -2.11 2.93
C ASP A 317 3.21 -3.29 2.97
N ALA A 318 4.42 -3.19 2.41
CA ALA A 318 5.35 -4.32 2.42
C ALA A 318 5.78 -4.69 3.85
N SER A 319 6.25 -3.74 4.66
CA SER A 319 6.52 -3.95 6.09
C SER A 319 5.26 -4.37 6.86
N ARG A 320 4.12 -3.72 6.60
CA ARG A 320 2.84 -4.11 7.22
C ARG A 320 2.52 -5.59 6.99
N PHE A 321 2.74 -6.07 5.76
CA PHE A 321 2.50 -7.45 5.37
C PHE A 321 3.72 -8.35 5.54
N GLY A 322 4.76 -7.95 6.28
CA GLY A 322 5.84 -8.83 6.72
C GLY A 322 6.87 -9.17 5.64
N PHE A 323 7.03 -8.34 4.61
CA PHE A 323 8.07 -8.52 3.59
C PHE A 323 9.48 -8.44 4.20
N ASP A 324 9.64 -7.68 5.28
CA ASP A 324 10.87 -7.58 6.09
C ASP A 324 11.04 -8.74 7.09
N VAL A 325 10.01 -9.59 7.27
CA VAL A 325 10.00 -10.71 8.22
C VAL A 325 10.25 -12.04 7.53
N GLY A 326 9.44 -12.41 6.54
CA GLY A 326 9.58 -13.69 5.84
C GLY A 326 8.36 -14.15 5.06
N ALA A 327 8.57 -15.07 4.13
CA ALA A 327 7.56 -15.58 3.21
C ALA A 327 6.30 -16.16 3.89
N GLU A 328 6.44 -16.85 5.03
CA GLU A 328 5.30 -17.40 5.76
C GLU A 328 4.43 -16.30 6.37
N GLU A 329 5.06 -15.29 6.98
CA GLU A 329 4.35 -14.15 7.57
C GLU A 329 3.69 -13.29 6.49
N MET A 330 4.35 -13.13 5.33
CA MET A 330 3.73 -12.54 4.14
C MET A 330 2.45 -13.27 3.75
N GLY A 331 2.51 -14.59 3.60
CA GLY A 331 1.33 -15.39 3.26
C GLY A 331 0.20 -15.22 4.25
N ARG A 332 0.53 -15.29 5.55
CA ARG A 332 -0.46 -15.14 6.62
C ARG A 332 -1.12 -13.77 6.59
N ARG A 333 -0.34 -12.68 6.65
CA ARG A 333 -0.88 -11.31 6.74
C ARG A 333 -1.63 -10.89 5.48
N LEU A 334 -1.12 -11.24 4.29
CA LEU A 334 -1.83 -10.97 3.03
C LEU A 334 -3.14 -11.74 2.96
N SER A 335 -3.15 -13.02 3.35
CA SER A 335 -4.38 -13.82 3.38
C SER A 335 -5.40 -13.26 4.36
N ASP A 336 -4.98 -12.91 5.57
CA ASP A 336 -5.86 -12.35 6.60
C ASP A 336 -6.47 -11.02 6.11
N TRP A 337 -5.69 -10.18 5.41
CA TRP A 337 -6.20 -8.95 4.79
C TRP A 337 -7.18 -9.22 3.64
N LEU A 338 -6.83 -10.09 2.70
CA LEU A 338 -7.67 -10.34 1.52
C LEU A 338 -9.02 -10.97 1.86
N ILE A 339 -9.06 -11.85 2.87
CA ILE A 339 -10.29 -12.52 3.31
C ILE A 339 -11.04 -11.70 4.35
N GLY A 340 -10.34 -10.99 5.22
CA GLY A 340 -10.94 -10.22 6.31
C GLY A 340 -11.40 -8.82 5.91
N ASN A 341 -10.92 -8.26 4.79
CA ASN A 341 -11.26 -6.90 4.40
C ASN A 341 -12.69 -6.84 3.79
N PRO A 342 -13.62 -6.10 4.42
CA PRO A 342 -15.01 -6.02 3.95
C PRO A 342 -15.14 -5.43 2.54
N VAL A 343 -14.22 -4.56 2.09
CA VAL A 343 -14.22 -4.04 0.71
C VAL A 343 -14.06 -5.17 -0.29
N PHE A 344 -13.09 -6.04 -0.07
CA PHE A 344 -12.79 -7.15 -0.98
C PHE A 344 -13.83 -8.26 -0.94
N GLN A 345 -14.54 -8.40 0.18
CA GLN A 345 -15.65 -9.33 0.33
C GLN A 345 -16.98 -8.77 -0.21
N SER A 346 -17.04 -7.46 -0.48
CA SER A 346 -18.24 -6.84 -1.04
C SER A 346 -18.52 -7.36 -2.46
N PRO A 347 -19.77 -7.69 -2.80
CA PRO A 347 -20.17 -7.95 -4.18
C PRO A 347 -19.88 -6.78 -5.14
N GLU A 348 -19.77 -5.55 -4.62
CA GLU A 348 -19.44 -4.35 -5.38
C GLU A 348 -17.96 -4.22 -5.74
N TRP A 349 -17.10 -5.13 -5.24
CA TRP A 349 -15.68 -5.23 -5.60
C TRP A 349 -15.45 -6.45 -6.51
N PRO A 350 -15.71 -6.36 -7.82
CA PRO A 350 -15.54 -7.47 -8.76
C PRO A 350 -14.07 -7.69 -9.18
N TYR A 351 -13.13 -6.92 -8.63
CA TYR A 351 -11.73 -6.92 -9.07
C TYR A 351 -10.91 -8.01 -8.37
N ASP A 352 -10.06 -8.69 -9.14
CA ASP A 352 -9.09 -9.68 -8.64
C ASP A 352 -7.67 -9.11 -8.53
N ILE A 353 -7.56 -7.79 -8.51
CA ILE A 353 -6.32 -7.03 -8.45
C ILE A 353 -6.34 -6.05 -7.28
N ALA A 354 -5.19 -5.83 -6.66
CA ALA A 354 -4.98 -4.75 -5.69
C ALA A 354 -3.55 -4.20 -5.78
N LEU A 355 -3.35 -2.99 -5.27
CA LEU A 355 -2.04 -2.35 -5.17
C LEU A 355 -1.57 -2.34 -3.71
N LEU A 356 -0.39 -2.89 -3.47
CA LEU A 356 0.36 -2.72 -2.22
C LEU A 356 1.17 -1.43 -2.33
N TYR A 357 0.90 -0.47 -1.44
CA TYR A 357 1.47 0.88 -1.50
C TYR A 357 2.66 1.04 -0.56
N GLY A 358 3.86 1.19 -1.13
CA GLY A 358 5.09 1.45 -0.38
C GLY A 358 5.81 0.21 0.14
N ALA A 359 7.10 0.37 0.45
CA ALA A 359 7.96 -0.66 0.99
C ALA A 359 8.06 -0.56 2.52
N SER A 360 8.52 0.58 3.03
CA SER A 360 8.73 0.80 4.47
C SER A 360 7.54 1.48 5.15
N LEU A 361 7.32 1.13 6.43
CA LEU A 361 6.47 1.92 7.34
C LEU A 361 7.18 3.16 7.90
N TRP A 362 8.49 3.26 7.69
CA TRP A 362 9.32 4.37 8.16
C TRP A 362 9.57 5.37 7.03
N ASP A 363 9.47 6.64 7.38
CA ASP A 363 9.76 7.76 6.49
C ASP A 363 11.26 7.88 6.24
N ASN A 364 11.65 8.32 5.04
CA ASN A 364 13.06 8.45 4.63
C ASN A 364 13.91 7.21 4.90
N ALA A 365 13.33 6.02 4.72
CA ALA A 365 14.04 4.78 5.00
C ALA A 365 14.96 4.35 3.84
N PRO A 366 16.09 3.67 4.14
CA PRO A 366 16.83 2.93 3.13
C PRO A 366 16.01 1.74 2.63
N ALA A 367 16.27 1.31 1.39
CA ALA A 367 15.68 0.11 0.82
C ALA A 367 16.20 -1.14 1.56
N ASP A 368 15.29 -2.02 2.00
CA ASP A 368 15.62 -3.24 2.72
C ASP A 368 15.77 -4.43 1.76
N GLU A 369 16.98 -4.97 1.63
CA GLU A 369 17.28 -6.10 0.75
C GLU A 369 16.52 -7.38 1.13
N ARG A 370 16.16 -7.55 2.41
CA ARG A 370 15.43 -8.73 2.90
C ARG A 370 14.06 -8.85 2.23
N MET A 371 13.43 -7.73 1.87
CA MET A 371 12.13 -7.72 1.21
C MET A 371 12.16 -8.40 -0.15
N VAL A 372 13.25 -8.24 -0.91
CA VAL A 372 13.42 -8.89 -2.22
C VAL A 372 13.60 -10.40 -2.04
N ALA A 373 14.50 -10.81 -1.15
CA ALA A 373 14.75 -12.22 -0.87
C ALA A 373 13.48 -12.94 -0.36
N ASN A 374 12.71 -12.27 0.49
CA ASN A 374 11.46 -12.79 1.03
C ASN A 374 10.36 -12.86 -0.03
N LEU A 375 10.29 -11.91 -0.97
CA LEU A 375 9.38 -11.96 -2.12
C LEU A 375 9.67 -13.17 -3.02
N GLU A 376 10.93 -13.48 -3.29
CA GLU A 376 11.28 -14.67 -4.06
C GLU A 376 10.97 -15.97 -3.30
N ALA A 377 11.27 -16.01 -2.01
CA ALA A 377 10.93 -17.15 -1.16
C ALA A 377 9.41 -17.37 -1.10
N TYR A 378 8.64 -16.28 -1.07
CA TYR A 378 7.19 -16.30 -1.17
C TYR A 378 6.73 -16.90 -2.50
N GLY A 379 7.26 -16.43 -3.63
CA GLY A 379 6.89 -16.93 -4.96
C GLY A 379 7.23 -18.40 -5.20
N ARG A 380 8.28 -18.93 -4.55
CA ARG A 380 8.61 -20.37 -4.56
C ARG A 380 7.60 -21.22 -3.80
N ARG A 381 6.92 -20.66 -2.81
CA ARG A 381 5.97 -21.38 -1.94
C ARG A 381 4.52 -21.23 -2.37
N TYR A 382 4.13 -20.03 -2.78
CA TYR A 382 2.75 -19.68 -3.08
C TYR A 382 2.61 -19.23 -4.53
N LEU A 383 1.59 -19.77 -5.20
CA LEU A 383 1.17 -19.29 -6.52
C LEU A 383 0.19 -18.12 -6.40
N PHE A 384 -0.66 -18.13 -5.37
CA PHE A 384 -1.57 -17.03 -5.06
C PHE A 384 -1.55 -16.64 -3.57
N PRO A 385 -1.81 -15.36 -3.24
CA PRO A 385 -1.88 -14.22 -4.16
C PRO A 385 -0.57 -14.02 -4.94
N ARG A 386 -0.68 -13.75 -6.24
CA ARG A 386 0.49 -13.54 -7.10
C ARG A 386 0.97 -12.12 -6.89
N ILE A 387 2.20 -11.94 -6.43
CA ILE A 387 2.78 -10.60 -6.24
C ILE A 387 3.61 -10.24 -7.47
N VAL A 388 3.29 -9.11 -8.09
CA VAL A 388 3.97 -8.56 -9.26
C VAL A 388 4.76 -7.33 -8.80
N PRO A 389 6.10 -7.40 -8.72
CA PRO A 389 6.91 -6.19 -8.55
C PRO A 389 6.76 -5.33 -9.81
N GLY A 390 6.26 -4.12 -9.66
CA GLY A 390 5.82 -3.30 -10.78
C GLY A 390 5.87 -1.81 -10.48
N ARG A 391 5.75 -1.01 -11.54
CA ARG A 391 5.48 0.43 -11.41
C ARG A 391 3.99 0.60 -11.13
N ALA A 392 3.60 1.68 -10.45
CA ALA A 392 2.18 2.01 -10.28
C ALA A 392 1.44 2.07 -11.62
N GLU A 393 2.14 2.52 -12.68
CA GLU A 393 1.61 2.57 -14.03
C GLU A 393 1.16 1.20 -14.56
N ASP A 394 1.88 0.12 -14.23
CA ASP A 394 1.57 -1.23 -14.70
C ASP A 394 0.26 -1.74 -14.09
N PHE A 395 0.03 -1.42 -12.80
CA PHE A 395 -1.25 -1.66 -12.12
C PHE A 395 -2.40 -0.91 -12.79
N PHE A 396 -2.25 0.41 -12.99
CA PHE A 396 -3.32 1.23 -13.54
C PHE A 396 -3.67 0.89 -14.98
N ARG A 397 -2.67 0.60 -15.82
CA ARG A 397 -2.91 0.16 -17.20
C ARG A 397 -3.72 -1.14 -17.24
N GLU A 398 -3.43 -2.09 -16.36
CA GLU A 398 -4.17 -3.34 -16.29
C GLU A 398 -5.61 -3.14 -15.76
N VAL A 399 -5.77 -2.28 -14.75
CA VAL A 399 -7.09 -1.90 -14.24
C VAL A 399 -7.92 -1.23 -15.33
N GLU A 400 -7.37 -0.21 -15.99
CA GLU A 400 -8.07 0.54 -17.02
C GLU A 400 -8.46 -0.37 -18.20
N ARG A 401 -7.55 -1.25 -18.63
CA ARG A 401 -7.80 -2.20 -19.71
C ARG A 401 -8.97 -3.14 -19.41
N ARG A 402 -9.12 -3.59 -18.17
CA ARG A 402 -10.15 -4.58 -17.77
C ARG A 402 -11.46 -3.95 -17.31
N TRP A 403 -11.41 -2.81 -16.62
CA TRP A 403 -12.55 -2.22 -15.93
C TRP A 403 -12.69 -0.71 -16.09
N GLY A 404 -11.85 -0.06 -16.90
CA GLY A 404 -11.86 1.38 -17.13
C GLY A 404 -13.25 1.96 -17.40
N ALA A 405 -14.05 1.27 -18.22
CA ALA A 405 -15.40 1.72 -18.60
C ALA A 405 -16.47 1.53 -17.50
N THR A 406 -16.24 0.65 -16.52
CA THR A 406 -17.22 0.28 -15.48
C THR A 406 -16.88 0.84 -14.12
N LEU A 407 -15.70 1.44 -13.98
CA LEU A 407 -15.26 2.02 -12.72
C LEU A 407 -16.16 3.18 -12.29
N PRO A 408 -16.49 3.28 -10.98
CA PRO A 408 -17.31 4.37 -10.49
C PRO A 408 -16.60 5.71 -10.69
N VAL A 409 -17.38 6.78 -10.87
CA VAL A 409 -16.88 8.15 -10.93
C VAL A 409 -17.18 8.84 -9.59
N ARG A 410 -16.17 9.42 -8.96
CA ARG A 410 -16.32 10.26 -7.76
C ARG A 410 -15.96 11.71 -8.07
N ARG A 411 -16.59 12.62 -7.35
CA ARG A 411 -16.43 14.08 -7.43
C ARG A 411 -16.38 14.64 -6.02
N GLY A 412 -15.82 15.84 -5.86
CA GLY A 412 -15.65 16.47 -4.55
C GLY A 412 -14.18 16.58 -4.15
N ASP A 413 -13.92 17.44 -3.17
CA ASP A 413 -12.69 17.39 -2.39
C ASP A 413 -12.75 16.25 -1.36
N THR A 414 -11.59 15.91 -0.80
CA THR A 414 -11.47 14.90 0.26
C THR A 414 -11.15 15.55 1.62
N GLY A 415 -11.50 16.83 1.77
CA GLY A 415 -11.05 17.72 2.84
C GLY A 415 -9.60 18.18 2.66
N LEU A 416 -9.14 19.06 3.55
CA LEU A 416 -7.75 19.54 3.63
C LEU A 416 -7.12 19.17 4.98
N TYR A 417 -7.40 17.93 5.41
CA TYR A 417 -6.79 17.37 6.61
C TYR A 417 -5.27 17.41 6.48
N TRP A 418 -4.56 17.61 7.60
CA TRP A 418 -3.09 17.79 7.70
C TRP A 418 -2.59 19.21 7.44
N GLU A 419 -3.30 20.01 6.64
CA GLU A 419 -2.85 21.36 6.26
C GLU A 419 -2.89 22.37 7.41
N ASP A 420 -3.66 22.09 8.45
CA ASP A 420 -3.73 22.89 9.66
C ASP A 420 -2.39 22.93 10.42
N GLY A 421 -1.54 21.91 10.24
CA GLY A 421 -0.21 21.91 10.85
C GLY A 421 0.69 23.04 10.35
N ALA A 422 0.45 23.60 9.17
CA ALA A 422 1.20 24.74 8.64
C ALA A 422 1.05 25.99 9.51
N ALA A 423 -0.06 26.07 10.26
CA ALA A 423 -0.29 27.17 11.18
C ALA A 423 0.68 27.16 12.38
N SER A 424 1.38 26.05 12.63
CA SER A 424 2.43 25.98 13.65
C SER A 424 3.63 26.90 13.35
N THR A 425 3.83 27.23 12.07
CA THR A 425 4.85 28.18 11.56
C THR A 425 4.18 29.36 10.87
N ALA A 426 3.21 29.99 11.55
CA ALA A 426 2.38 31.06 10.98
C ALA A 426 3.18 32.24 10.34
N PRO A 427 4.31 32.72 10.92
CA PRO A 427 5.12 33.74 10.27
C PRO A 427 5.69 33.29 8.92
N GLU A 428 6.26 32.09 8.85
CA GLU A 428 6.83 31.48 7.64
C GLU A 428 5.73 31.23 6.60
N LEU A 429 4.57 30.74 7.03
CA LEU A 429 3.41 30.58 6.16
C LEU A 429 2.96 31.92 5.57
N ALA A 430 2.99 33.01 6.35
CA ALA A 430 2.68 34.34 5.83
C ALA A 430 3.71 34.82 4.79
N TRP A 431 5.00 34.52 5.00
CA TRP A 431 6.05 34.77 4.01
C TRP A 431 5.83 33.95 2.75
N PHE A 432 5.50 32.67 2.87
CA PHE A 432 5.17 31.80 1.75
C PHE A 432 4.01 32.35 0.92
N ARG A 433 2.91 32.76 1.55
CA ARG A 433 1.77 33.38 0.84
C ARG A 433 2.16 34.65 0.08
N ARG A 434 3.00 35.50 0.68
CA ARG A 434 3.55 36.70 0.00
C ARG A 434 4.45 36.32 -1.17
N ALA A 435 5.27 35.29 -1.02
CA ALA A 435 6.17 34.80 -2.06
C ALA A 435 5.38 34.21 -3.25
N GLN A 436 4.28 33.49 -3.02
CA GLN A 436 3.39 33.02 -4.09
C GLN A 436 2.83 34.19 -4.92
N LEU A 437 2.35 35.25 -4.26
CA LEU A 437 1.85 36.46 -4.92
C LEU A 437 2.95 37.17 -5.73
N ALA A 438 4.16 37.31 -5.15
CA ALA A 438 5.30 37.91 -5.84
C ALA A 438 5.75 37.06 -7.04
N ALA A 439 5.77 35.74 -6.92
CA ALA A 439 6.13 34.81 -7.98
C ALA A 439 5.16 34.89 -9.17
N ARG A 440 3.87 35.01 -8.90
CA ARG A 440 2.85 35.27 -9.92
C ARG A 440 3.10 36.59 -10.65
N ALA A 441 3.36 37.68 -9.91
CA ALA A 441 3.67 38.98 -10.50
C ALA A 441 4.94 38.93 -11.37
N ALA A 442 6.00 38.26 -10.89
CA ALA A 442 7.24 38.06 -11.64
C ALA A 442 7.02 37.27 -12.95
N GLY A 443 6.09 36.30 -12.94
CA GLY A 443 5.69 35.56 -14.14
C GLY A 443 5.01 36.44 -15.20
N VAL A 444 4.18 37.40 -14.78
CA VAL A 444 3.54 38.35 -15.71
C VAL A 444 4.58 39.31 -16.30
N LEU A 445 5.48 39.84 -15.47
CA LEU A 445 6.56 40.73 -15.94
C LEU A 445 7.48 40.03 -16.94
N ALA A 446 7.75 38.74 -16.77
CA ALA A 446 8.56 37.95 -17.68
C ALA A 446 8.06 37.93 -19.13
N LEU A 447 6.76 38.12 -19.36
CA LEU A 447 6.18 38.23 -20.71
C LEU A 447 6.68 39.47 -21.47
N TRP A 448 7.22 40.45 -20.75
CA TRP A 448 7.73 41.70 -21.29
C TRP A 448 9.26 41.76 -21.31
N ASP A 449 9.96 40.71 -20.86
CA ASP A 449 11.42 40.66 -20.76
C ASP A 449 12.11 41.12 -22.07
N ASP A 450 11.63 40.67 -23.23
CA ASP A 450 12.18 41.06 -24.54
C ASP A 450 11.98 42.55 -24.88
N ARG A 451 10.97 43.20 -24.31
CA ARG A 451 10.69 44.63 -24.53
C ARG A 451 11.34 45.55 -23.50
N VAL A 452 11.55 45.06 -22.28
CA VAL A 452 12.08 45.87 -21.17
C VAL A 452 13.59 45.75 -21.02
N GLU A 453 14.18 44.63 -21.46
CA GLU A 453 15.63 44.48 -21.43
C GLU A 453 16.32 45.37 -22.46
N PRO A 454 17.45 46.01 -22.10
CA PRO A 454 18.25 46.77 -23.04
C PRO A 454 18.62 45.93 -24.26
N ASP A 455 18.48 46.51 -25.45
CA ASP A 455 18.77 45.86 -26.72
C ASP A 455 20.29 45.91 -27.00
N ASP A 456 21.01 44.97 -26.39
CA ASP A 456 22.46 44.78 -26.50
C ASP A 456 22.82 43.28 -26.55
N ASP A 457 24.09 42.97 -26.84
CA ASP A 457 24.59 41.59 -26.97
C ASP A 457 24.36 40.72 -25.70
N GLY A 458 24.18 41.35 -24.53
CA GLY A 458 23.92 40.66 -23.26
C GLY A 458 22.44 40.36 -23.01
N LYS A 459 21.51 40.88 -23.82
CA LYS A 459 20.05 40.74 -23.64
C LYS A 459 19.62 39.29 -23.45
N ALA A 460 20.02 38.40 -24.37
CA ALA A 460 19.62 37.00 -24.34
C ALA A 460 20.11 36.28 -23.06
N ALA A 461 21.35 36.57 -22.63
CA ALA A 461 21.91 36.00 -21.41
C ALA A 461 21.16 36.45 -20.15
N ARG A 462 20.81 37.75 -20.06
CA ARG A 462 20.03 38.30 -18.94
C ARG A 462 18.63 37.68 -18.86
N ILE A 463 17.94 37.55 -20.00
CA ILE A 463 16.63 36.89 -20.06
C ILE A 463 16.74 35.43 -19.62
N ALA A 464 17.76 34.71 -20.08
CA ALA A 464 17.98 33.31 -19.69
C ALA A 464 18.29 33.16 -18.19
N ALA A 465 19.10 34.05 -17.63
CA ALA A 465 19.42 34.08 -16.20
C ALA A 465 18.17 34.32 -15.35
N ARG A 466 17.36 35.33 -15.66
CA ARG A 466 16.08 35.58 -14.97
C ARG A 466 15.10 34.42 -15.11
N ALA A 467 15.07 33.77 -16.27
CA ALA A 467 14.27 32.57 -16.44
C ALA A 467 14.74 31.43 -15.53
N ALA A 468 16.05 31.32 -15.26
CA ALA A 468 16.61 30.35 -14.31
C ALA A 468 16.25 30.70 -12.86
N GLU A 469 16.41 31.95 -12.45
CA GLU A 469 16.01 32.45 -11.12
C GLU A 469 14.53 32.21 -10.86
N ARG A 470 13.65 32.50 -11.83
CA ARG A 470 12.22 32.20 -11.71
C ARG A 470 11.95 30.71 -11.53
N ARG A 471 12.69 29.84 -12.20
CA ARG A 471 12.55 28.38 -12.03
C ARG A 471 12.97 27.95 -10.63
N ALA A 472 14.06 28.49 -10.10
CA ALA A 472 14.50 28.25 -8.72
C ALA A 472 13.43 28.70 -7.72
N MET A 473 12.91 29.92 -7.87
CA MET A 473 11.81 30.45 -7.05
C MET A 473 10.58 29.52 -7.05
N TRP A 474 10.14 29.01 -8.21
CA TRP A 474 9.01 28.07 -8.26
C TRP A 474 9.34 26.73 -7.59
N ARG A 475 10.57 26.23 -7.71
CA ARG A 475 11.03 25.03 -7.01
C ARG A 475 10.99 25.24 -5.49
N ASP A 476 11.46 26.39 -4.99
CA ASP A 476 11.47 26.71 -3.56
C ASP A 476 10.05 26.84 -3.00
N LEU A 477 9.13 27.44 -3.77
CA LEU A 477 7.71 27.48 -3.42
C LEU A 477 7.09 26.08 -3.33
N LEU A 478 7.43 25.18 -4.26
CA LEU A 478 6.95 23.80 -4.20
C LEU A 478 7.58 23.03 -3.03
N LEU A 479 8.83 23.34 -2.65
CA LEU A 479 9.49 22.73 -1.50
C LEU A 479 8.82 23.15 -0.18
N PHE A 480 8.47 24.43 -0.01
CA PHE A 480 7.66 24.87 1.13
C PHE A 480 6.22 24.32 1.08
N GLY A 481 5.69 24.08 -0.12
CA GLY A 481 4.37 23.48 -0.32
C GLY A 481 4.31 21.97 -0.05
N GLU A 482 5.45 21.34 0.23
CA GLU A 482 5.58 19.96 0.67
C GLU A 482 4.90 19.76 2.03
N HIS A 483 4.46 18.53 2.35
CA HIS A 483 3.58 18.29 3.49
C HIS A 483 4.19 18.40 4.88
N THR A 484 5.51 18.55 4.96
CA THR A 484 6.24 18.97 6.16
C THR A 484 6.51 20.48 6.18
N TRP A 485 5.96 21.21 5.21
CA TRP A 485 6.23 22.63 4.91
C TRP A 485 7.70 22.94 4.62
N GLY A 486 8.41 21.94 4.09
CA GLY A 486 9.85 22.01 3.83
C GLY A 486 10.69 22.02 5.10
N ALA A 487 10.18 21.45 6.19
CA ALA A 487 10.67 21.44 7.58
C ALA A 487 12.10 21.96 7.84
#